data_AF-A0A1I8C2Y2-F1
#
_entry.id   AF-A0A1I8C2Y2-F1
#
_cell.length_a   1.000
_cell.length_b   1.000
_cell.length_c   1.000
_cell.angle_alpha   90.00
_cell.angle_beta   90.00
_cell.angle_gamma   90.00
#
_symmetry.space_group_name_H-M   'P 1'
#
loop_
_entity.id
_entity.type
_entity.pdbx_description
1 polymer ?
#
loop_
_entity_poly.entity_id
_entity_poly.type
_entity_poly.pdbx_seq_one_letter_code
_entity_poly.pdbx_strand_id
1 'polypeptide(L)'
;MTPETSPSFSGLPKVLINYSTFDKNLWDEFSALTIKYENWNYEPEYFNILYKAFGDDDLQLVTAVEEETKKPMGCVFGTYWRNCKNERVLYTIGTFFIVPEYRGKKLGNYLFDYLTQKASNEKIPLYLCAVKGMGEKYSKHYDFNLFREYLVETFAPKLSDFTNKQEVSLSTYSVYDHSEFSQWDKFLEFDLKLSNGVVNRMKFLKTLFEHSVYSSIVTNDKGEVVGCVSMRELQNKVLTVGPFYAANKDIVQFLLNKVLENADSNKYESDFGNSTSSNSHYDMNFNTIAALIAFLIASASAQYYSPYAGYAGSAYAGYLGAGYAGYYPGAYSGYYGGAFASPYYGYGSNQGQAPVGNAPSNVKLTNNNA
;
A
#
# COMPACT_ATOMS: atom_id res chain seq x y z
N MET A 1 -27.65 -5.35 -4.31
CA MET A 1 -28.67 -4.29 -4.28
C MET A 1 -28.78 -3.72 -5.68
N THR A 2 -29.91 -3.87 -6.34
CA THR A 2 -30.30 -3.04 -7.49
C THR A 2 -30.86 -1.73 -6.93
N PRO A 3 -30.35 -0.54 -7.31
CA PRO A 3 -30.86 0.70 -6.75
C PRO A 3 -32.17 1.07 -7.47
N GLU A 4 -33.31 0.64 -6.93
CA GLU A 4 -34.63 1.09 -7.40
C GLU A 4 -34.92 2.55 -7.00
N THR A 5 -34.11 3.14 -6.11
CA THR A 5 -34.16 4.56 -5.76
C THR A 5 -32.77 5.09 -5.41
N SER A 6 -32.37 6.23 -5.96
CA SER A 6 -31.13 6.91 -5.56
C SER A 6 -31.16 7.21 -4.06
N PRO A 7 -30.11 6.86 -3.30
CA PRO A 7 -30.08 7.14 -1.86
C PRO A 7 -30.13 8.64 -1.61
N SER A 8 -30.89 9.04 -0.59
CA SER A 8 -30.95 10.43 -0.12
C SER A 8 -30.16 10.58 1.17
N PHE A 9 -29.51 11.74 1.32
CA PHE A 9 -28.66 12.02 2.47
C PHE A 9 -29.03 13.39 3.03
N SER A 10 -29.38 13.44 4.31
CA SER A 10 -29.73 14.70 4.97
C SER A 10 -28.57 15.70 4.89
N GLY A 11 -28.86 16.92 4.40
CA GLY A 11 -27.87 17.98 4.25
C GLY A 11 -26.97 17.87 3.01
N LEU A 12 -27.28 16.97 2.07
CA LEU A 12 -26.65 16.90 0.75
C LEU A 12 -27.66 17.27 -0.37
N PRO A 13 -27.18 17.80 -1.50
CA PRO A 13 -27.96 17.84 -2.73
C PRO A 13 -28.30 16.42 -3.20
N LYS A 14 -29.12 16.29 -4.26
CA LYS A 14 -29.42 14.99 -4.83
C LYS A 14 -28.13 14.33 -5.33
N VAL A 15 -27.87 13.11 -4.85
CA VAL A 15 -26.61 12.39 -5.10
C VAL A 15 -26.85 11.31 -6.15
N LEU A 16 -25.94 11.22 -7.11
CA LEU A 16 -25.83 10.12 -8.05
C LEU A 16 -24.65 9.23 -7.61
N ILE A 17 -24.93 7.94 -7.39
CA ILE A 17 -23.91 6.93 -7.06
C ILE A 17 -23.61 6.09 -8.30
N ASN A 18 -22.34 6.02 -8.68
CA ASN A 18 -21.84 5.12 -9.71
C ASN A 18 -21.13 3.95 -9.04
N TYR A 19 -21.60 2.72 -9.28
CA TYR A 19 -21.15 1.54 -8.51
C TYR A 19 -19.98 0.75 -9.12
N SER A 20 -19.65 1.01 -10.39
CA SER A 20 -18.57 0.30 -11.09
C SER A 20 -18.25 0.99 -12.41
N THR A 21 -18.24 2.32 -12.45
CA THR A 21 -17.98 3.05 -13.68
C THR A 21 -16.51 3.45 -13.71
N PHE A 22 -15.77 2.86 -14.65
CA PHE A 22 -14.42 3.31 -14.96
C PHE A 22 -14.49 4.58 -15.77
N ASP A 23 -14.31 5.70 -15.09
CA ASP A 23 -14.24 7.02 -15.70
C ASP A 23 -12.91 7.65 -15.28
N LYS A 24 -11.95 7.63 -16.20
CA LYS A 24 -10.62 8.18 -15.95
C LYS A 24 -10.70 9.70 -15.72
N ASN A 25 -11.55 10.41 -16.44
CA ASN A 25 -11.65 11.87 -16.29
C ASN A 25 -12.18 12.22 -14.89
N LEU A 26 -13.21 11.51 -14.44
CA LEU A 26 -13.73 11.66 -13.08
C LEU A 26 -12.69 11.25 -12.02
N TRP A 27 -11.91 10.18 -12.27
CA TRP A 27 -10.80 9.83 -11.39
C TRP A 27 -9.75 10.94 -11.32
N ASP A 28 -9.36 11.54 -12.44
CA ASP A 28 -8.36 12.61 -12.48
C ASP A 28 -8.85 13.83 -11.67
N GLU A 29 -10.15 14.15 -11.71
CA GLU A 29 -10.76 15.15 -10.83
C GLU A 29 -10.64 14.77 -9.34
N PHE A 30 -10.95 13.52 -8.98
CA PHE A 30 -10.75 13.05 -7.60
C PHE A 30 -9.29 13.10 -7.17
N SER A 31 -8.34 12.70 -8.03
CA SER A 31 -6.90 12.75 -7.76
C SER A 31 -6.45 14.18 -7.46
N ALA A 32 -6.91 15.16 -8.23
CA ALA A 32 -6.62 16.57 -7.97
C ALA A 32 -7.19 17.03 -6.62
N LEU A 33 -8.40 16.59 -6.27
CA LEU A 33 -9.03 16.91 -4.98
C LEU A 33 -8.30 16.24 -3.80
N THR A 34 -7.83 15.00 -3.94
CA THR A 34 -7.09 14.32 -2.87
C THR A 34 -5.72 14.96 -2.62
N ILE A 35 -5.04 15.45 -3.66
CA ILE A 35 -3.83 16.26 -3.51
C ILE A 35 -4.16 17.54 -2.73
N LYS A 36 -5.19 18.26 -3.18
CA LYS A 36 -5.60 19.55 -2.59
C LYS A 36 -5.97 19.44 -1.11
N TYR A 37 -6.75 18.43 -0.73
CA TYR A 37 -7.35 18.35 0.60
C TYR A 37 -6.61 17.43 1.57
N GLU A 38 -5.94 16.39 1.08
CA GLU A 38 -5.30 15.37 1.91
C GLU A 38 -3.80 15.24 1.67
N ASN A 39 -3.24 15.97 0.69
CA ASN A 39 -1.86 15.82 0.22
C ASN A 39 -1.55 14.38 -0.22
N TRP A 40 -2.58 13.65 -0.69
CA TRP A 40 -2.41 12.32 -1.26
C TRP A 40 -2.03 12.44 -2.71
N ASN A 41 -0.86 11.94 -3.03
CA ASN A 41 -0.21 12.19 -4.29
C ASN A 41 0.03 10.87 -5.01
N TYR A 42 -0.62 10.73 -6.15
CA TYR A 42 -0.62 9.50 -6.93
C TYR A 42 0.31 9.62 -8.13
N GLU A 43 0.74 8.49 -8.67
CA GLU A 43 1.27 8.43 -10.03
C GLU A 43 0.20 8.92 -11.01
N PRO A 44 0.54 9.71 -12.04
CA PRO A 44 -0.40 10.06 -13.11
C PRO A 44 -1.10 8.84 -13.72
N GLU A 45 -0.36 7.73 -13.82
CA GLU A 45 -0.82 6.45 -14.38
C GLU A 45 -1.47 5.51 -13.35
N TYR A 46 -1.66 5.94 -12.09
CA TYR A 46 -2.14 5.06 -11.01
C TYR A 46 -3.42 4.31 -11.36
N PHE A 47 -4.42 5.02 -11.90
CA PHE A 47 -5.68 4.40 -12.33
C PHE A 47 -5.50 3.44 -13.50
N ASN A 48 -4.66 3.80 -14.48
CA ASN A 48 -4.38 2.96 -15.64
C ASN A 48 -3.66 1.66 -15.23
N ILE A 49 -2.73 1.74 -14.28
CA ILE A 49 -2.05 0.59 -13.68
C ILE A 49 -3.06 -0.35 -13.03
N LEU A 50 -3.95 0.17 -12.16
CA LEU A 50 -4.98 -0.65 -11.52
C LEU A 50 -5.94 -1.24 -12.56
N TYR A 51 -6.41 -0.43 -13.50
CA TYR A 51 -7.35 -0.90 -14.52
C TYR A 51 -6.75 -1.99 -15.41
N LYS A 52 -5.51 -1.81 -15.88
CA LYS A 52 -4.80 -2.84 -16.66
C LYS A 52 -4.57 -4.11 -15.84
N ALA A 53 -4.27 -3.99 -14.55
CA ALA A 53 -4.03 -5.11 -13.66
C ALA A 53 -5.31 -5.91 -13.33
N PHE A 54 -6.43 -5.25 -13.03
CA PHE A 54 -7.62 -5.90 -12.49
C PHE A 54 -8.78 -5.97 -13.48
N GLY A 55 -8.90 -5.01 -14.40
CA GLY A 55 -10.00 -4.92 -15.36
C GLY A 55 -11.36 -4.70 -14.70
N ASP A 56 -12.42 -4.84 -15.51
CA ASP A 56 -13.79 -4.56 -15.05
C ASP A 56 -14.30 -5.54 -13.99
N ASP A 57 -13.81 -6.78 -14.02
CA ASP A 57 -14.28 -7.82 -13.13
C ASP A 57 -13.77 -7.65 -11.69
N ASP A 58 -12.54 -7.18 -11.54
CA ASP A 58 -11.84 -7.21 -10.25
C ASP A 58 -11.46 -5.83 -9.71
N LEU A 59 -11.66 -4.74 -10.45
CA LEU A 59 -11.56 -3.37 -9.95
C LEU A 59 -12.96 -2.80 -9.72
N GLN A 60 -13.14 -2.04 -8.64
CA GLN A 60 -14.37 -1.28 -8.40
C GLN A 60 -14.00 0.14 -8.02
N LEU A 61 -14.45 1.09 -8.84
CA LEU A 61 -14.45 2.51 -8.49
C LEU A 61 -15.90 2.92 -8.21
N VAL A 62 -16.21 3.12 -6.93
CA VAL A 62 -17.52 3.61 -6.52
C VAL A 62 -17.39 5.10 -6.28
N THR A 63 -18.18 5.90 -7.00
CA THR A 63 -18.15 7.36 -6.91
C THR A 63 -19.52 7.92 -6.56
N ALA A 64 -19.50 9.06 -5.89
CA ALA A 64 -20.64 9.91 -5.65
C ALA A 64 -20.39 11.27 -6.30
N VAL A 65 -21.37 11.73 -7.08
CA VAL A 65 -21.39 13.07 -7.68
C VAL A 65 -22.72 13.75 -7.40
N GLU A 66 -22.73 15.08 -7.39
CA GLU A 66 -23.97 15.84 -7.36
C GLU A 66 -24.74 15.60 -8.67
N GLU A 67 -26.03 15.27 -8.59
CA GLU A 67 -26.77 14.78 -9.76
C GLU A 67 -26.91 15.86 -10.85
N GLU A 68 -27.16 17.11 -10.47
CA GLU A 68 -27.39 18.22 -11.41
C GLU A 68 -26.09 18.73 -12.03
N THR A 69 -25.07 18.97 -11.20
CA THR A 69 -23.82 19.63 -11.62
C THR A 69 -22.72 18.64 -12.00
N LYS A 70 -22.88 17.35 -11.65
CA LYS A 70 -21.85 16.30 -11.72
C LYS A 70 -20.61 16.58 -10.87
N LYS A 71 -20.67 17.53 -9.94
CA LYS A 71 -19.54 17.85 -9.05
C LYS A 71 -19.13 16.63 -8.22
N PRO A 72 -17.83 16.28 -8.14
CA PRO A 72 -17.34 15.18 -7.32
C PRO A 72 -17.68 15.36 -5.83
N MET A 73 -18.20 14.31 -5.19
CA MET A 73 -18.53 14.32 -3.76
C MET A 73 -17.70 13.33 -2.94
N GLY A 74 -17.40 12.17 -3.50
CA GLY A 74 -16.57 11.17 -2.85
C GLY A 74 -16.31 9.94 -3.72
N CYS A 75 -15.27 9.19 -3.39
CA CYS A 75 -14.90 7.96 -4.07
C CYS A 75 -14.32 6.92 -3.10
N VAL A 76 -14.36 5.66 -3.53
CA VAL A 76 -13.67 4.55 -2.86
C VAL A 76 -13.32 3.47 -3.88
N PHE A 77 -12.14 2.87 -3.71
CA PHE A 77 -11.69 1.73 -4.50
C PHE A 77 -11.90 0.41 -3.76
N GLY A 78 -12.30 -0.60 -4.51
CA GLY A 78 -12.23 -1.99 -4.12
C GLY A 78 -11.51 -2.81 -5.17
N THR A 79 -10.69 -3.79 -4.76
CA THR A 79 -9.95 -4.66 -5.68
C THR A 79 -9.98 -6.11 -5.22
N TYR A 80 -10.40 -7.00 -6.13
CA TYR A 80 -10.31 -8.44 -5.92
C TYR A 80 -8.93 -8.95 -6.31
N TRP A 81 -8.31 -9.64 -5.36
CA TRP A 81 -7.06 -10.34 -5.55
C TRP A 81 -7.32 -11.83 -5.71
N ARG A 82 -6.57 -12.43 -6.64
CA ARG A 82 -6.70 -13.84 -6.97
C ARG A 82 -5.48 -14.64 -6.53
N ASN A 83 -5.69 -15.92 -6.24
CA ASN A 83 -4.60 -16.88 -6.00
C ASN A 83 -4.08 -17.47 -7.33
N CYS A 84 -3.12 -18.39 -7.27
CA CYS A 84 -2.58 -19.09 -8.45
C CYS A 84 -3.60 -20.03 -9.15
N LYS A 85 -4.73 -20.33 -8.51
CA LYS A 85 -5.86 -21.07 -9.11
C LYS A 85 -6.90 -20.15 -9.76
N ASN A 86 -6.60 -18.85 -9.83
CA ASN A 86 -7.48 -17.81 -10.36
C ASN A 86 -8.77 -17.60 -9.56
N GLU A 87 -8.81 -18.03 -8.29
CA GLU A 87 -9.94 -17.84 -7.38
C GLU A 87 -9.77 -16.50 -6.66
N ARG A 88 -10.87 -15.75 -6.46
CA ARG A 88 -10.85 -14.55 -5.60
C ARG A 88 -10.66 -14.96 -4.16
N VAL A 89 -9.64 -14.40 -3.50
CA VAL A 89 -9.22 -14.81 -2.14
C VAL A 89 -9.10 -13.65 -1.16
N LEU A 90 -9.03 -12.42 -1.67
CA LEU A 90 -8.89 -11.23 -0.84
C LEU A 90 -9.53 -10.04 -1.55
N TYR A 91 -10.23 -9.20 -0.81
CA TYR A 91 -10.78 -7.96 -1.29
C TYR A 91 -10.16 -6.78 -0.56
N THR A 92 -9.43 -5.92 -1.29
CA THR A 92 -8.78 -4.76 -0.68
C THR A 92 -9.56 -3.47 -0.91
N ILE A 93 -9.74 -2.66 0.14
CA ILE A 93 -10.43 -1.38 0.09
C ILE A 93 -9.41 -0.25 0.28
N GLY A 94 -9.39 0.67 -0.68
CA GLY A 94 -8.42 1.76 -0.73
C GLY A 94 -9.00 3.07 -1.21
N THR A 95 -8.19 4.12 -1.16
CA THR A 95 -8.50 5.44 -1.77
C THR A 95 -9.90 5.93 -1.36
N PHE A 96 -10.23 5.77 -0.08
CA PHE A 96 -11.49 6.23 0.49
C PHE A 96 -11.43 7.73 0.74
N PHE A 97 -12.15 8.52 -0.06
CA PHE A 97 -12.13 9.97 0.01
C PHE A 97 -13.52 10.58 -0.07
N ILE A 98 -13.79 11.56 0.78
CA ILE A 98 -15.01 12.39 0.75
C ILE A 98 -14.57 13.85 0.74
N VAL A 99 -15.07 14.64 -0.20
CA VAL A 99 -14.76 16.08 -0.25
C VAL A 99 -15.22 16.73 1.07
N PRO A 100 -14.41 17.61 1.70
CA PRO A 100 -14.66 18.09 3.06
C PRO A 100 -16.08 18.61 3.33
N GLU A 101 -16.66 19.36 2.40
CA GLU A 101 -18.02 19.94 2.52
C GLU A 101 -19.16 18.90 2.57
N TYR A 102 -18.89 17.65 2.21
CA TYR A 102 -19.86 16.54 2.22
C TYR A 102 -19.60 15.53 3.36
N ARG A 103 -18.58 15.75 4.19
CA ARG A 103 -18.28 14.89 5.36
C ARG A 103 -19.35 15.00 6.44
N GLY A 104 -19.48 13.96 7.26
CA GLY A 104 -20.43 13.91 8.38
C GLY A 104 -21.90 13.67 7.99
N LYS A 105 -22.19 13.50 6.69
CA LYS A 105 -23.55 13.35 6.14
C LYS A 105 -23.88 11.92 5.70
N LYS A 106 -23.19 10.92 6.28
CA LYS A 106 -23.32 9.47 6.02
C LYS A 106 -22.99 8.98 4.61
N LEU A 107 -22.70 9.85 3.65
CA LEU A 107 -22.29 9.47 2.29
C LEU A 107 -21.10 8.50 2.30
N GLY A 108 -20.04 8.83 3.04
CA GLY A 108 -18.87 7.97 3.12
C GLY A 108 -19.14 6.60 3.74
N ASN A 109 -20.04 6.52 4.72
CA ASN A 109 -20.49 5.22 5.24
C ASN A 109 -21.16 4.41 4.14
N TYR A 110 -22.07 5.01 3.38
CA TYR A 110 -22.77 4.32 2.29
C TYR A 110 -21.82 3.75 1.24
N LEU A 111 -20.82 4.52 0.80
CA LEU A 111 -19.83 4.06 -0.18
C LEU A 111 -19.01 2.87 0.35
N PHE A 112 -18.57 2.95 1.61
CA PHE A 112 -17.76 1.91 2.24
C PHE A 112 -18.58 0.65 2.56
N ASP A 113 -19.83 0.83 3.03
CA ASP A 113 -20.80 -0.23 3.29
C ASP A 113 -21.06 -1.05 2.03
N TYR A 114 -21.20 -0.40 0.88
CA TYR A 114 -21.40 -1.09 -0.39
C TYR A 114 -20.27 -2.08 -0.69
N LEU A 115 -19.01 -1.64 -0.56
CA LEU A 115 -17.85 -2.50 -0.82
C LEU A 115 -17.71 -3.64 0.20
N THR A 116 -17.88 -3.34 1.48
CA THR A 116 -17.78 -4.36 2.54
C THR A 116 -18.88 -5.41 2.46
N GLN A 117 -20.14 -4.99 2.19
CA GLN A 117 -21.25 -5.91 1.98
C GLN A 117 -21.05 -6.79 0.75
N LYS A 118 -20.48 -6.25 -0.33
CA LYS A 118 -20.18 -7.04 -1.53
C LYS A 118 -19.18 -8.17 -1.20
N ALA A 119 -18.06 -7.87 -0.55
CA ALA A 119 -17.08 -8.88 -0.15
C ALA A 119 -17.67 -9.90 0.83
N SER A 120 -18.47 -9.44 1.80
CA SER A 120 -19.15 -10.30 2.77
C SER A 120 -20.11 -11.29 2.10
N ASN A 121 -20.92 -10.82 1.14
CA ASN A 121 -21.83 -11.67 0.36
C ASN A 121 -21.08 -12.72 -0.48
N GLU A 122 -19.90 -12.37 -0.98
CA GLU A 122 -19.01 -13.27 -1.72
C GLU A 122 -18.14 -14.13 -0.79
N LYS A 123 -18.23 -13.94 0.54
CA LYS A 123 -17.43 -14.64 1.57
C LYS A 123 -15.92 -14.47 1.37
N ILE A 124 -15.50 -13.30 0.90
CA ILE A 124 -14.10 -12.96 0.64
C ILE A 124 -13.57 -12.10 1.79
N PRO A 125 -12.43 -12.46 2.41
CA PRO A 125 -11.78 -11.64 3.43
C PRO A 125 -11.51 -10.22 2.95
N LEU A 126 -11.67 -9.27 3.85
CA LEU A 126 -11.42 -7.85 3.59
C LEU A 126 -10.03 -7.46 4.05
N TYR A 127 -9.41 -6.51 3.36
CA TYR A 127 -8.16 -5.89 3.78
C TYR A 127 -8.08 -4.41 3.40
N LEU A 128 -7.41 -3.60 4.20
CA LEU A 128 -7.14 -2.19 3.87
C LEU A 128 -5.88 -1.68 4.57
N CYS A 129 -5.30 -0.59 4.08
CA CYS A 129 -4.27 0.15 4.83
C CYS A 129 -4.93 1.36 5.51
N ALA A 130 -5.00 1.37 6.84
CA ALA A 130 -5.55 2.50 7.60
C ALA A 130 -4.45 3.42 8.12
N VAL A 131 -4.72 4.72 8.10
CA VAL A 131 -3.96 5.69 8.89
C VAL A 131 -4.17 5.44 10.39
N LYS A 132 -3.17 5.79 11.21
CA LYS A 132 -3.12 5.47 12.66
C LYS A 132 -4.43 5.77 13.42
N GLY A 133 -5.12 6.87 13.08
CA GLY A 133 -6.38 7.28 13.73
C GLY A 133 -7.65 6.59 13.21
N MET A 134 -7.58 5.82 12.12
CA MET A 134 -8.76 5.19 11.50
C MET A 134 -8.87 3.69 11.79
N GLY A 135 -7.80 3.05 12.26
CA GLY A 135 -7.79 1.61 12.58
C GLY A 135 -8.86 1.21 13.58
N GLU A 136 -9.00 1.93 14.70
CA GLU A 136 -10.02 1.66 15.71
C GLU A 136 -11.45 1.80 15.14
N LYS A 137 -11.66 2.81 14.29
CA LYS A 137 -12.96 3.02 13.64
C LYS A 137 -13.31 1.86 12.72
N TYR A 138 -12.37 1.42 11.88
CA TYR A 138 -12.60 0.28 11.00
C TYR A 138 -12.81 -1.02 11.76
N SER A 139 -12.07 -1.22 12.85
CA SER A 139 -12.25 -2.37 13.74
C SER A 139 -13.65 -2.39 14.37
N LYS A 140 -14.07 -1.28 14.97
CA LYS A 140 -15.35 -1.19 15.67
C LYS A 140 -16.57 -1.30 14.75
N HIS A 141 -16.50 -0.71 13.56
CA HIS A 141 -17.66 -0.62 12.66
C HIS A 141 -17.73 -1.72 11.61
N TYR A 142 -16.59 -2.28 11.21
CA TYR A 142 -16.51 -3.23 10.09
C TYR A 142 -15.71 -4.49 10.44
N ASP A 143 -15.38 -4.70 11.72
CA ASP A 143 -14.68 -5.89 12.23
C ASP A 143 -13.32 -6.17 11.56
N PHE A 144 -12.60 -5.11 11.17
CA PHE A 144 -11.18 -5.23 10.84
C PHE A 144 -10.39 -5.47 12.13
N ASN A 145 -10.28 -6.73 12.52
CA ASN A 145 -9.74 -7.18 13.81
C ASN A 145 -8.45 -7.99 13.67
N LEU A 146 -7.98 -8.24 12.45
CA LEU A 146 -6.67 -8.84 12.18
C LEU A 146 -5.66 -7.71 11.91
N PHE A 147 -4.68 -7.60 12.79
CA PHE A 147 -3.62 -6.61 12.68
C PHE A 147 -2.30 -7.33 12.41
N ARG A 148 -1.47 -6.75 11.54
CA ARG A 148 -0.10 -7.20 11.34
C ARG A 148 0.78 -6.68 12.48
N GLU A 149 1.68 -7.49 13.00
CA GLU A 149 2.51 -7.16 14.18
C GLU A 149 3.74 -6.29 13.89
N TYR A 150 4.02 -5.93 12.64
CA TYR A 150 5.18 -5.10 12.32
C TYR A 150 4.86 -3.59 12.34
N LEU A 151 5.89 -2.81 12.64
CA LEU A 151 5.85 -1.35 12.54
C LEU A 151 6.04 -0.93 11.08
N VAL A 152 5.18 -0.01 10.65
CA VAL A 152 5.32 0.68 9.38
C VAL A 152 5.82 2.08 9.66
N GLU A 153 6.89 2.47 8.97
CA GLU A 153 7.39 3.84 8.95
C GLU A 153 7.48 4.34 7.51
N THR A 154 7.01 5.57 7.29
CA THR A 154 7.09 6.25 5.99
C THR A 154 8.24 7.23 6.03
N PHE A 155 9.16 7.11 5.08
CA PHE A 155 10.29 8.01 4.92
C PHE A 155 10.15 8.80 3.62
N ALA A 156 10.54 10.08 3.66
CA ALA A 156 10.59 10.95 2.49
C ALA A 156 11.92 11.74 2.48
N PRO A 157 13.07 11.04 2.33
CA PRO A 157 14.38 11.69 2.30
C PRO A 157 14.54 12.51 1.02
N LYS A 158 15.37 13.55 1.09
CA LYS A 158 15.85 14.27 -0.09
C LYS A 158 17.03 13.52 -0.71
N LEU A 159 17.26 13.71 -2.01
CA LEU A 159 18.43 13.15 -2.68
C LEU A 159 19.74 13.63 -2.04
N SER A 160 19.77 14.89 -1.58
CA SER A 160 20.87 15.49 -0.82
C SER A 160 21.18 14.79 0.52
N ASP A 161 20.24 14.03 1.09
CA ASP A 161 20.46 13.35 2.37
C ASP A 161 21.40 12.13 2.21
N PHE A 162 21.60 11.65 0.97
CA PHE A 162 22.45 10.51 0.65
C PHE A 162 23.90 10.91 0.35
N THR A 163 24.63 11.34 1.39
CA THR A 163 25.98 11.92 1.30
C THR A 163 27.14 10.91 1.34
N ASN A 164 26.91 9.68 1.80
CA ASN A 164 27.95 8.65 1.98
C ASN A 164 27.52 7.31 1.35
N LYS A 165 27.43 7.28 0.01
CA LYS A 165 27.01 6.09 -0.73
C LYS A 165 28.12 5.03 -0.64
N GLN A 166 27.85 3.93 0.07
CA GLN A 166 28.74 2.77 0.05
C GLN A 166 28.59 2.05 -1.29
N GLU A 167 29.67 1.95 -2.06
CA GLU A 167 29.68 1.09 -3.24
C GLU A 167 29.60 -0.37 -2.82
N VAL A 168 28.66 -1.09 -3.43
CA VAL A 168 28.47 -2.53 -3.23
C VAL A 168 28.55 -3.20 -4.59
N SER A 169 29.45 -4.17 -4.71
CA SER A 169 29.55 -5.02 -5.89
C SER A 169 28.88 -6.37 -5.60
N LEU A 170 27.96 -6.76 -6.48
CA LEU A 170 27.26 -8.04 -6.42
C LEU A 170 27.83 -8.99 -7.48
N SER A 171 29.12 -9.30 -7.41
CA SER A 171 29.85 -10.02 -8.48
C SER A 171 29.30 -11.41 -8.84
N THR A 172 28.56 -12.05 -7.93
CA THR A 172 27.92 -13.36 -8.15
C THR A 172 26.43 -13.26 -8.48
N TYR A 173 25.88 -12.05 -8.60
CA TYR A 173 24.47 -11.80 -8.88
C TYR A 173 24.29 -11.30 -10.31
N SER A 174 23.11 -11.55 -10.85
CA SER A 174 22.67 -10.93 -12.11
C SER A 174 21.59 -9.90 -11.82
N VAL A 175 21.62 -8.81 -12.57
CA VAL A 175 20.75 -7.64 -12.37
C VAL A 175 20.08 -7.36 -13.71
N TYR A 176 18.76 -7.33 -13.70
CA TYR A 176 17.95 -7.18 -14.90
C TYR A 176 17.05 -5.97 -14.76
N ASP A 177 16.86 -5.20 -15.84
CA ASP A 177 15.64 -4.40 -15.97
C ASP A 177 14.44 -5.33 -16.19
N HIS A 178 13.24 -4.90 -15.79
CA HIS A 178 12.02 -5.69 -15.99
C HIS A 178 11.77 -6.08 -17.45
N SER A 179 12.16 -5.25 -18.41
CA SER A 179 11.96 -5.51 -19.84
C SER A 179 12.87 -6.61 -20.38
N GLU A 180 14.00 -6.86 -19.72
CA GLU A 180 14.99 -7.90 -20.07
C GLU A 180 14.78 -9.18 -19.26
N PHE A 181 14.01 -9.10 -18.17
CA PHE A 181 13.77 -10.23 -17.28
C PHE A 181 12.72 -11.18 -17.87
N SER A 182 13.15 -12.41 -18.18
CA SER A 182 12.29 -13.45 -18.77
C SER A 182 11.81 -14.50 -17.76
N GLN A 183 12.45 -14.63 -16.60
CA GLN A 183 12.22 -15.70 -15.62
C GLN A 183 11.08 -15.37 -14.64
N TRP A 184 9.92 -14.95 -15.16
CA TRP A 184 8.79 -14.47 -14.34
C TRP A 184 8.21 -15.51 -13.38
N ASP A 185 8.34 -16.81 -13.66
CA ASP A 185 7.92 -17.86 -12.73
C ASP A 185 8.76 -17.85 -11.45
N LYS A 186 10.07 -17.57 -11.55
CA LYS A 186 10.94 -17.42 -10.38
C LYS A 186 10.62 -16.17 -9.57
N PHE A 187 10.19 -15.10 -10.26
CA PHE A 187 9.69 -13.90 -9.57
C PHE A 187 8.38 -14.19 -8.85
N LEU A 188 7.47 -14.96 -9.45
CA LEU A 188 6.24 -15.43 -8.78
C LEU A 188 6.57 -16.23 -7.52
N GLU A 189 7.53 -17.16 -7.57
CA GLU A 189 7.96 -17.92 -6.39
C GLU A 189 8.47 -17.01 -5.26
N PHE A 190 9.27 -16.00 -5.61
CA PHE A 190 9.73 -14.98 -4.67
C PHE A 190 8.57 -14.18 -4.08
N ASP A 191 7.63 -13.72 -4.92
CA ASP A 191 6.48 -12.93 -4.49
C ASP A 191 5.53 -13.71 -3.58
N LEU A 192 5.28 -14.99 -3.89
CA LEU A 192 4.44 -15.86 -3.10
C LEU A 192 5.01 -16.08 -1.70
N LYS A 193 6.34 -16.11 -1.53
CA LYS A 193 6.94 -16.15 -0.19
C LYS A 193 6.59 -14.91 0.62
N LEU A 194 6.50 -13.73 -0.01
CA LEU A 194 6.11 -12.49 0.66
C LEU A 194 4.61 -12.47 1.00
N SER A 195 3.76 -13.04 0.14
CA SER A 195 2.31 -13.05 0.31
C SER A 195 1.77 -14.29 1.04
N ASN A 196 2.65 -15.11 1.63
CA ASN A 196 2.32 -16.41 2.24
C ASN A 196 1.56 -17.36 1.29
N GLY A 197 1.80 -17.24 -0.02
CA GLY A 197 1.16 -18.04 -1.06
C GLY A 197 -0.32 -17.72 -1.29
N VAL A 198 -0.87 -16.72 -0.61
CA VAL A 198 -2.31 -16.42 -0.66
C VAL A 198 -2.68 -15.73 -1.96
N VAL A 199 -1.92 -14.70 -2.33
CA VAL A 199 -2.24 -13.82 -3.44
C VAL A 199 -1.18 -13.92 -4.53
N ASN A 200 -1.63 -14.09 -5.77
CA ASN A 200 -0.80 -13.94 -6.96
C ASN A 200 -0.85 -12.48 -7.42
N ARG A 201 0.24 -11.74 -7.19
CA ARG A 201 0.33 -10.31 -7.55
C ARG A 201 0.94 -10.06 -8.92
N MET A 202 1.24 -11.10 -9.71
CA MET A 202 2.10 -10.96 -10.89
C MET A 202 1.57 -10.01 -11.96
N LYS A 203 0.26 -10.03 -12.23
CA LYS A 203 -0.33 -9.12 -13.23
C LYS A 203 -0.17 -7.65 -12.81
N PHE A 204 -0.40 -7.37 -11.53
CA PHE A 204 -0.17 -6.05 -10.95
C PHE A 204 1.31 -5.66 -10.98
N LEU A 205 2.21 -6.52 -10.49
CA LEU A 205 3.64 -6.20 -10.40
C LEU A 205 4.29 -6.00 -11.77
N LYS A 206 3.95 -6.82 -12.77
CA LYS A 206 4.41 -6.61 -14.16
C LYS A 206 3.95 -5.26 -14.70
N THR A 207 2.66 -4.95 -14.53
CA THR A 207 2.09 -3.67 -14.98
C THR A 207 2.75 -2.49 -14.26
N LEU A 208 3.02 -2.62 -12.97
CA LEU A 208 3.70 -1.59 -12.18
C LEU A 208 5.14 -1.36 -12.68
N PHE A 209 5.87 -2.44 -12.98
CA PHE A 209 7.23 -2.34 -13.53
C PHE A 209 7.26 -1.66 -14.91
N GLU A 210 6.30 -1.97 -15.79
CA GLU A 210 6.16 -1.31 -17.10
C GLU A 210 5.97 0.21 -17.02
N HIS A 211 5.43 0.73 -15.92
CA HIS A 211 5.24 2.17 -15.69
C HIS A 211 6.32 2.78 -14.80
N SER A 212 7.39 2.04 -14.52
CA SER A 212 8.50 2.51 -13.71
C SER A 212 9.45 3.37 -14.53
N VAL A 213 9.92 4.47 -13.95
CA VAL A 213 11.05 5.23 -14.53
C VAL A 213 12.36 4.47 -14.36
N TYR A 214 12.44 3.62 -13.35
CA TYR A 214 13.52 2.66 -13.15
C TYR A 214 12.98 1.41 -12.46
N SER A 215 13.42 0.25 -12.91
CA SER A 215 13.11 -1.02 -12.25
C SER A 215 14.35 -1.89 -12.22
N SER A 216 14.42 -2.78 -11.24
CA SER A 216 15.43 -3.83 -11.27
C SER A 216 14.98 -5.08 -10.55
N ILE A 217 15.42 -6.23 -11.07
CA ILE A 217 15.23 -7.56 -10.51
C ILE A 217 16.62 -8.18 -10.36
N VAL A 218 16.94 -8.65 -9.15
CA VAL A 218 18.25 -9.23 -8.81
C VAL A 218 18.10 -10.73 -8.61
N THR A 219 18.95 -11.51 -9.26
CA THR A 219 19.04 -12.96 -9.04
C THR A 219 20.41 -13.35 -8.50
N ASN A 220 20.46 -14.39 -7.66
CA ASN A 220 21.73 -14.99 -7.22
C ASN A 220 22.35 -15.90 -8.31
N ASP A 221 23.47 -16.55 -7.98
CA ASP A 221 24.20 -17.50 -8.81
C ASP A 221 23.41 -18.76 -9.18
N LYS A 222 22.40 -19.12 -8.38
CA LYS A 222 21.41 -20.18 -8.67
C LYS A 222 20.26 -19.68 -9.56
N GLY A 223 20.28 -18.41 -9.90
CA GLY A 223 19.23 -17.74 -10.66
C GLY A 223 17.93 -17.56 -9.89
N GLU A 224 17.93 -17.61 -8.56
CA GLU A 224 16.77 -17.33 -7.71
C GLU A 224 16.61 -15.82 -7.55
N VAL A 225 15.38 -15.30 -7.59
CA VAL A 225 15.13 -13.88 -7.32
C VAL A 225 15.35 -13.59 -5.84
N VAL A 226 16.19 -12.60 -5.56
CA VAL A 226 16.63 -12.22 -4.21
C VAL A 226 16.39 -10.73 -3.91
N GLY A 227 15.88 -9.98 -4.88
CA GLY A 227 15.47 -8.61 -4.66
C GLY A 227 14.82 -7.99 -5.89
N CYS A 228 14.06 -6.93 -5.66
CA CYS A 228 13.53 -6.10 -6.72
C CYS A 228 13.28 -4.68 -6.23
N VAL A 229 13.33 -3.73 -7.15
CA VAL A 229 12.95 -2.35 -6.90
C VAL A 229 12.17 -1.78 -8.07
N SER A 230 11.25 -0.88 -7.78
CA SER A 230 10.57 -0.04 -8.76
C SER A 230 10.55 1.39 -8.26
N MET A 231 10.93 2.32 -9.13
CA MET A 231 10.87 3.75 -8.92
C MET A 231 9.88 4.35 -9.92
N ARG A 232 8.97 5.20 -9.45
CA ARG A 232 7.97 5.90 -10.25
C ARG A 232 7.92 7.37 -9.86
N GLU A 233 7.39 8.18 -10.77
CA GLU A 233 7.16 9.61 -10.56
C GLU A 233 5.70 9.87 -10.18
N LEU A 234 5.50 10.68 -9.14
CA LEU A 234 4.21 11.18 -8.70
C LEU A 234 3.88 12.52 -9.34
N GLN A 235 2.61 12.95 -9.31
CA GLN A 235 2.13 14.16 -9.99
C GLN A 235 2.85 15.47 -9.59
N ASN A 236 3.43 15.55 -8.39
CA ASN A 236 4.18 16.72 -7.91
C ASN A 236 5.71 16.62 -8.11
N LYS A 237 6.18 15.78 -9.05
CA LYS A 237 7.61 15.51 -9.28
C LYS A 237 8.31 14.93 -8.04
N VAL A 238 7.61 14.17 -7.21
CA VAL A 238 8.23 13.35 -6.16
C VAL A 238 8.43 11.94 -6.69
N LEU A 239 9.57 11.34 -6.37
CA LEU A 239 9.82 9.92 -6.64
C LEU A 239 9.22 9.07 -5.53
N THR A 240 8.48 8.04 -5.92
CA THR A 240 8.10 6.94 -5.03
C THR A 240 8.90 5.70 -5.38
N VAL A 241 9.33 4.97 -4.35
CA VAL A 241 10.10 3.74 -4.50
C VAL A 241 9.35 2.61 -3.80
N GLY A 242 8.93 1.61 -4.57
CA GLY A 242 8.10 0.53 -4.09
C GLY A 242 7.49 -0.27 -5.26
N PRO A 243 7.44 -1.61 -5.25
CA PRO A 243 8.02 -2.47 -4.23
C PRO A 243 9.54 -2.29 -4.16
N PHE A 244 10.06 -2.43 -2.94
CA PHE A 244 11.49 -2.51 -2.66
C PHE A 244 11.66 -3.72 -1.76
N TYR A 245 12.13 -4.83 -2.31
CA TYR A 245 12.36 -6.07 -1.59
C TYR A 245 13.79 -6.53 -1.80
N ALA A 246 14.40 -7.08 -0.75
CA ALA A 246 15.76 -7.56 -0.78
C ALA A 246 15.96 -8.65 0.29
N ALA A 247 16.66 -9.72 -0.07
CA ALA A 247 16.92 -10.85 0.83
C ALA A 247 18.02 -10.54 1.87
N ASN A 248 18.87 -9.54 1.61
CA ASN A 248 19.94 -9.12 2.51
C ASN A 248 20.33 -7.65 2.30
N LYS A 249 21.23 -7.19 3.17
CA LYS A 249 21.68 -5.79 3.29
C LYS A 249 22.43 -5.30 2.06
N ASP A 250 23.27 -6.15 1.49
CA ASP A 250 24.10 -5.79 0.35
C ASP A 250 23.21 -5.54 -0.87
N ILE A 251 22.15 -6.34 -1.02
CA ILE A 251 21.13 -6.13 -2.06
C ILE A 251 20.33 -4.85 -1.79
N VAL A 252 19.98 -4.53 -0.52
CA VAL A 252 19.32 -3.26 -0.19
C VAL A 252 20.19 -2.08 -0.61
N GLN A 253 21.46 -2.06 -0.18
CA GLN A 253 22.38 -0.98 -0.48
C GLN A 253 22.62 -0.85 -1.99
N PHE A 254 22.80 -1.98 -2.68
CA PHE A 254 22.96 -2.01 -4.14
C PHE A 254 21.74 -1.43 -4.87
N LEU A 255 20.53 -1.91 -4.55
CA LEU A 255 19.30 -1.41 -5.18
C LEU A 255 19.05 0.06 -4.88
N LEU A 256 19.34 0.50 -3.65
CA LEU A 256 19.23 1.92 -3.26
C LEU A 256 20.22 2.79 -4.06
N ASN A 257 21.48 2.35 -4.20
CA ASN A 257 22.44 3.06 -5.04
C ASN A 257 21.94 3.20 -6.47
N LYS A 258 21.39 2.13 -7.05
CA LYS A 258 20.85 2.17 -8.41
C LYS A 258 19.64 3.08 -8.57
N VAL A 259 18.74 3.11 -7.59
CA VAL A 259 17.64 4.09 -7.53
C VAL A 259 18.21 5.51 -7.56
N LEU A 260 19.21 5.81 -6.74
CA LEU A 260 19.81 7.13 -6.65
C LEU A 260 20.61 7.52 -7.90
N GLU A 261 21.23 6.56 -8.59
CA GLU A 261 21.92 6.77 -9.88
C GLU A 261 20.94 7.12 -11.01
N ASN A 262 19.70 6.61 -10.95
CA ASN A 262 18.66 6.85 -11.95
C ASN A 262 17.72 8.02 -11.58
N ALA A 263 17.91 8.63 -10.41
CA ALA A 263 17.19 9.83 -10.00
C ALA A 263 17.86 11.07 -10.60
N ASP A 264 17.14 11.82 -11.43
CA ASP A 264 17.62 13.10 -11.96
C ASP A 264 17.50 14.21 -10.90
N SER A 265 18.61 14.52 -10.22
CA SER A 265 18.65 15.55 -9.19
C SER A 265 18.19 16.92 -9.70
N ASN A 266 18.43 17.25 -10.98
CA ASN A 266 18.03 18.55 -11.54
C ASN A 266 16.52 18.66 -11.70
N LYS A 267 15.83 17.53 -11.89
CA LYS A 267 14.37 17.47 -12.05
C LYS A 267 13.64 17.44 -10.72
N TYR A 268 14.22 16.82 -9.69
CA TYR A 268 13.52 16.48 -8.45
C TYR A 268 13.96 17.30 -7.21
N GLU A 269 15.04 18.09 -7.29
CA GLU A 269 15.44 18.99 -6.19
C GLU A 269 14.88 20.42 -6.30
N SER A 270 14.36 20.84 -7.47
CA SER A 270 14.13 22.27 -7.75
C SER A 270 12.86 22.90 -7.16
N ASP A 271 11.84 22.13 -6.77
CA ASP A 271 10.48 22.68 -6.57
C ASP A 271 9.85 22.46 -5.17
N PHE A 272 10.61 22.06 -4.13
CA PHE A 272 10.11 22.16 -2.74
C PHE A 272 10.20 23.60 -2.20
N GLY A 273 9.61 24.53 -2.95
CA GLY A 273 9.34 25.88 -2.50
C GLY A 273 8.13 25.92 -1.56
N ASN A 274 8.40 26.18 -0.29
CA ASN A 274 7.46 26.77 0.67
C ASN A 274 6.10 26.08 0.86
N SER A 275 6.09 24.87 1.44
CA SER A 275 5.03 24.51 2.40
C SER A 275 5.62 24.52 3.79
N THR A 276 5.35 25.60 4.55
CA THR A 276 5.76 25.76 5.95
C THR A 276 5.22 24.61 6.80
N SER A 277 6.06 23.64 7.12
CA SER A 277 5.94 22.84 8.34
C SER A 277 7.11 23.21 9.24
N SER A 278 6.78 23.57 10.47
CA SER A 278 7.73 23.90 11.54
C SER A 278 8.95 22.98 11.54
N ASN A 279 10.13 23.60 11.38
CA ASN A 279 11.42 22.98 11.56
C ASN A 279 11.49 22.28 12.92
N SER A 280 11.66 20.96 12.89
CA SER A 280 12.65 20.34 13.77
C SER A 280 13.79 19.91 12.85
N HIS A 281 14.85 20.73 12.82
CA HIS A 281 16.10 20.36 12.18
C HIS A 281 16.66 19.15 12.92
N TYR A 282 16.50 17.97 12.33
CA TYR A 282 17.37 16.83 12.62
C TYR A 282 18.23 16.62 11.38
N ASP A 283 19.43 17.18 11.40
CA ASP A 283 20.49 16.73 10.50
C ASP A 283 20.77 15.26 10.84
N MET A 284 20.35 14.34 9.97
CA MET A 284 20.62 12.92 10.17
C MET A 284 22.10 12.63 9.90
N ASN A 285 22.88 12.56 10.97
CA ASN A 285 24.24 12.04 10.95
C ASN A 285 24.24 10.57 10.46
N PHE A 286 25.31 10.15 9.78
CA PHE A 286 25.59 8.77 9.36
C PHE A 286 25.28 7.71 10.44
N ASN A 287 25.42 8.01 11.73
CA ASN A 287 25.03 7.10 12.81
C ASN A 287 23.52 6.78 12.83
N THR A 288 22.66 7.70 12.39
CA THR A 288 21.21 7.50 12.26
C THR A 288 20.87 6.70 11.01
N ILE A 289 21.61 6.87 9.91
CA ILE A 289 21.47 6.05 8.69
C ILE A 289 22.04 4.64 8.91
N ALA A 290 23.14 4.50 9.65
CA ALA A 290 23.68 3.22 10.05
C ALA A 290 22.77 2.53 11.08
N ALA A 291 22.08 3.28 11.96
CA ALA A 291 21.03 2.76 12.82
C ALA A 291 19.77 2.38 12.04
N LEU A 292 19.40 3.13 10.98
CA LEU A 292 18.31 2.84 10.05
C LEU A 292 18.59 1.54 9.28
N ILE A 293 19.80 1.40 8.74
CA ILE A 293 20.28 0.17 8.13
C ILE A 293 20.32 -0.92 9.19
N ALA A 294 20.86 -0.70 10.40
CA ALA A 294 20.87 -1.69 11.51
C ALA A 294 19.46 -2.12 11.98
N PHE A 295 18.46 -1.25 11.87
CA PHE A 295 17.07 -1.55 12.19
C PHE A 295 16.39 -2.36 11.07
N LEU A 296 16.64 -2.00 9.80
CA LEU A 296 16.27 -2.80 8.63
C LEU A 296 16.96 -4.17 8.63
N ILE A 297 18.19 -4.23 9.15
CA ILE A 297 18.99 -5.43 9.36
C ILE A 297 18.37 -6.34 10.42
N ALA A 298 18.00 -5.80 11.58
CA ALA A 298 17.43 -6.59 12.68
C ALA A 298 16.03 -7.10 12.35
N SER A 299 15.25 -6.34 11.57
CA SER A 299 13.92 -6.75 11.11
C SER A 299 13.97 -7.75 9.96
N ALA A 300 14.93 -7.64 9.04
CA ALA A 300 15.17 -8.68 8.02
C ALA A 300 15.80 -9.95 8.61
N SER A 301 16.68 -9.87 9.61
CA SER A 301 17.28 -11.06 10.25
C SER A 301 16.37 -11.74 11.26
N ALA A 302 15.45 -11.02 11.92
CA ALA A 302 14.42 -11.60 12.78
C ALA A 302 13.33 -12.34 11.98
N GLN A 303 13.14 -12.01 10.70
CA GLN A 303 12.23 -12.72 9.80
C GLN A 303 12.76 -14.09 9.33
N TYR A 304 14.05 -14.39 9.57
CA TYR A 304 14.65 -15.70 9.29
C TYR A 304 14.94 -16.55 10.54
N TYR A 305 14.71 -16.01 11.75
CA TYR A 305 14.94 -16.72 13.00
C TYR A 305 13.94 -16.30 14.08
N SER A 306 12.77 -16.95 14.14
CA SER A 306 12.08 -17.12 15.42
C SER A 306 11.03 -18.25 15.37
N PRO A 307 11.38 -19.48 15.77
CA PRO A 307 10.45 -20.33 16.47
C PRO A 307 10.60 -20.03 17.97
N TYR A 308 9.54 -19.49 18.59
CA TYR A 308 9.40 -19.19 20.03
C TYR A 308 10.03 -17.89 20.57
N ALA A 309 9.16 -16.89 20.73
CA ALA A 309 9.02 -16.12 21.97
C ALA A 309 7.51 -15.85 22.12
N GLY A 310 6.77 -16.37 23.08
CA GLY A 310 7.10 -16.53 24.49
C GLY A 310 6.66 -15.29 25.26
N TYR A 311 5.34 -15.13 25.46
CA TYR A 311 4.68 -14.43 26.57
C TYR A 311 5.44 -13.25 27.24
N ALA A 312 5.04 -12.02 26.88
CA ALA A 312 5.00 -10.83 27.75
C ALA A 312 4.14 -9.79 26.99
N GLY A 313 2.95 -9.40 27.42
CA GLY A 313 2.67 -8.81 28.72
C GLY A 313 2.41 -7.31 28.52
N SER A 314 1.11 -6.96 28.40
CA SER A 314 0.49 -5.68 28.78
C SER A 314 0.99 -4.36 28.17
N ALA A 315 0.08 -3.62 27.52
CA ALA A 315 -0.34 -2.29 27.99
C ALA A 315 -1.57 -1.79 27.21
N TYR A 316 -2.76 -2.19 27.67
CA TYR A 316 -3.97 -1.39 27.53
C TYR A 316 -3.99 -0.41 28.70
N ALA A 317 -3.92 0.89 28.42
CA ALA A 317 -4.34 2.01 29.26
C ALA A 317 -4.29 3.24 28.32
N GLY A 318 -5.37 3.86 27.87
CA GLY A 318 -6.61 4.20 28.54
C GLY A 318 -6.67 5.72 28.56
N TYR A 319 -7.54 6.33 27.75
CA TYR A 319 -8.12 7.65 28.06
C TYR A 319 -9.47 7.82 27.36
N LEU A 320 -10.48 8.01 28.21
CA LEU A 320 -11.87 8.31 27.91
C LEU A 320 -12.02 9.76 27.44
N GLY A 321 -12.93 9.97 26.49
CA GLY A 321 -13.95 11.02 26.55
C GLY A 321 -13.52 12.45 26.18
N ALA A 322 -13.93 12.90 25.00
CA ALA A 322 -14.70 14.13 24.77
C ALA A 322 -14.80 14.38 23.27
N GLY A 323 -16.01 14.64 22.77
CA GLY A 323 -16.19 15.09 21.40
C GLY A 323 -15.49 16.43 21.20
N TYR A 324 -14.62 16.51 20.21
CA TYR A 324 -14.16 17.77 19.65
C TYR A 324 -13.90 17.64 18.15
N ALA A 325 -14.52 18.55 17.41
CA ALA A 325 -14.08 18.94 16.08
C ALA A 325 -12.68 19.56 16.23
N GLY A 326 -11.67 18.96 15.60
CA GLY A 326 -10.29 19.40 15.72
C GLY A 326 -9.49 18.93 14.52
N TYR A 327 -9.10 19.90 13.70
CA TYR A 327 -7.99 19.85 12.76
C TYR A 327 -6.87 18.92 13.25
N TYR A 328 -6.58 17.86 12.50
CA TYR A 328 -5.35 17.11 12.67
C TYR A 328 -4.33 17.59 11.63
N PRO A 329 -3.17 18.12 12.04
CA PRO A 329 -2.08 18.44 11.13
C PRO A 329 -1.49 17.15 10.55
N GLY A 330 -1.30 17.16 9.22
CA GLY A 330 -0.92 16.06 8.34
C GLY A 330 -0.13 14.91 8.95
N ALA A 331 -0.80 13.77 9.12
CA ALA A 331 -0.16 12.47 9.09
C ALA A 331 0.02 12.07 7.62
N TYR A 332 1.26 12.15 7.13
CA TYR A 332 1.65 11.81 5.76
C TYR A 332 1.32 10.34 5.46
N SER A 333 0.18 10.12 4.81
CA SER A 333 -0.26 8.80 4.32
C SER A 333 -0.30 8.71 2.79
N GLY A 334 0.15 9.77 2.11
CA GLY A 334 -0.01 9.94 0.67
C GLY A 334 0.85 9.05 -0.23
N TYR A 335 1.76 8.23 0.29
CA TYR A 335 2.71 7.49 -0.55
C TYR A 335 2.26 6.09 -0.97
N TYR A 336 1.21 5.55 -0.35
CA TYR A 336 0.67 4.24 -0.69
C TYR A 336 -0.87 4.27 -0.64
N GLY A 337 -1.49 4.55 -1.79
CA GLY A 337 -2.93 4.39 -1.98
C GLY A 337 -3.36 2.95 -1.69
N GLY A 338 -4.13 2.77 -0.62
CA GLY A 338 -4.45 1.46 0.00
C GLY A 338 -5.34 0.50 -0.79
N ALA A 339 -5.27 0.45 -2.12
CA ALA A 339 -6.06 -0.50 -2.94
C ALA A 339 -5.27 -1.75 -3.35
N PHE A 340 -4.14 -2.04 -2.70
CA PHE A 340 -3.35 -3.22 -3.01
C PHE A 340 -3.05 -4.11 -1.82
N ALA A 341 -3.02 -5.43 -2.06
CA ALA A 341 -2.67 -6.46 -1.10
C ALA A 341 -1.16 -6.35 -0.81
N SER A 342 -0.81 -5.45 0.09
CA SER A 342 0.57 -5.31 0.52
C SER A 342 0.89 -6.40 1.55
N PRO A 343 1.98 -7.17 1.37
CA PRO A 343 2.44 -8.09 2.41
C PRO A 343 2.94 -7.38 3.67
N TYR A 344 3.16 -6.05 3.56
CA TYR A 344 3.65 -5.18 4.63
C TYR A 344 2.63 -4.13 5.07
N TYR A 345 1.50 -4.00 4.38
CA TYR A 345 0.38 -3.10 4.70
C TYR A 345 -0.63 -3.79 5.65
N GLY A 346 -1.45 -3.04 6.39
CA GLY A 346 -2.89 -3.28 6.42
C GLY A 346 -3.55 -4.08 7.56
N TYR A 347 -4.87 -3.96 7.57
CA TYR A 347 -5.85 -4.44 8.53
C TYR A 347 -6.71 -5.45 7.80
N GLY A 348 -6.96 -6.62 8.38
CA GLY A 348 -7.79 -7.67 7.79
C GLY A 348 -9.09 -7.88 8.56
N SER A 349 -10.13 -8.37 7.87
CA SER A 349 -11.33 -8.90 8.49
C SER A 349 -11.70 -10.25 7.89
N ASN A 350 -12.09 -11.19 8.76
CA ASN A 350 -12.56 -12.53 8.38
C ASN A 350 -14.08 -12.60 8.12
N GLN A 351 -14.76 -11.47 7.92
CA GLN A 351 -16.18 -11.44 7.61
C GLN A 351 -16.49 -12.23 6.32
N GLY A 352 -16.72 -13.54 6.46
CA GLY A 352 -16.95 -14.45 5.33
C GLY A 352 -16.51 -15.91 5.55
N GLN A 353 -15.53 -16.20 6.41
CA GLN A 353 -15.10 -17.57 6.72
C GLN A 353 -14.66 -17.77 8.17
N ALA A 354 -14.65 -19.04 8.61
CA ALA A 354 -13.82 -19.49 9.74
C ALA A 354 -12.37 -19.03 9.52
N PRO A 355 -11.59 -18.73 10.59
CA PRO A 355 -10.26 -18.13 10.47
C PRO A 355 -9.44 -18.79 9.38
N VAL A 356 -9.08 -18.02 8.35
CA VAL A 356 -8.14 -18.45 7.32
C VAL A 356 -6.81 -18.65 8.05
N GLY A 357 -6.45 -19.92 8.25
CA GLY A 357 -5.73 -20.36 9.43
C GLY A 357 -4.35 -19.74 9.66
N ASN A 358 -4.12 -19.31 10.90
CA ASN A 358 -2.98 -19.78 11.70
C ASN A 358 -3.34 -21.15 12.29
N ALA A 359 -3.62 -22.16 11.46
CA ALA A 359 -3.62 -23.52 11.96
C ALA A 359 -2.14 -23.90 12.14
N PRO A 360 -1.62 -24.05 13.37
CA PRO A 360 -0.23 -24.44 13.56
C PRO A 360 -0.01 -25.75 12.82
N SER A 361 0.93 -25.77 11.88
CA SER A 361 1.37 -27.02 11.30
C SER A 361 1.99 -27.84 12.43
N ASN A 362 1.34 -28.92 12.84
CA ASN A 362 1.88 -29.89 13.79
C ASN A 362 3.03 -30.73 13.18
N VAL A 363 3.81 -30.16 12.26
CA VAL A 363 5.04 -30.76 11.75
C VAL A 363 6.10 -30.55 12.83
N LYS A 364 6.23 -31.52 13.73
CA LYS A 364 7.45 -31.69 14.53
C LYS A 364 8.58 -32.00 13.55
N LEU A 365 9.41 -31.00 13.26
CA LEU A 365 10.73 -31.24 12.69
C LEU A 365 11.60 -31.79 13.83
N THR A 366 11.76 -33.11 13.87
CA THR A 366 12.77 -33.76 14.73
C THR A 366 14.14 -33.47 14.14
N ASN A 367 15.03 -32.86 14.93
CA ASN A 367 16.46 -32.81 14.64
C ASN A 367 16.98 -34.25 14.48
N ASN A 368 17.32 -34.63 13.26
CA ASN A 368 18.23 -35.75 13.03
C ASN A 368 19.60 -35.18 12.69
N ASN A 369 20.43 -35.06 13.72
CA ASN A 369 21.88 -35.16 13.57
C ASN A 369 22.22 -36.65 13.44
N ALA A 370 22.78 -37.03 12.29
CA ALA A 370 23.72 -38.14 12.14
C ALA A 370 24.64 -37.79 10.96
#